data_AF-A0A1W9PWR8-F1
#
_entry.id   AF-A0A1W9PWR8-F1
#
_cell.length_a   1.000
_cell.length_b   1.000
_cell.length_c   1.000
_cell.angle_alpha   90.00
_cell.angle_beta   90.00
_cell.angle_gamma   90.00
#
_symmetry.space_group_name_H-M   'P 1'
#
loop_
_entity.id
_entity.type
_entity.pdbx_description
1 polymer ?
#
loop_
_entity_poly.entity_id
_entity_poly.type
_entity_poly.pdbx_seq_one_letter_code
_entity_poly.pdbx_strand_id
1 'polypeptide(L)'
;MRKYVKLTLLPDDAAGDESDIAKLSIRPAMASLRDYVHITDARPIPAQRVDGYVAYARVRHGHSREKLIRRSIKRRGLSREKAEQDYKNYDRRQFPQYPFVMLRSRSTNSRNYPLYLKKVLLDDPGTGWFNTFGISPASGVENF
;
A
#
# COMPACT_ATOMS: atom_id res chain seq x y z
N MET A 1 -9.17 1.92 16.52
CA MET A 1 -7.90 1.24 16.82
C MET A 1 -7.26 0.76 15.53
N ARG A 2 -6.14 1.36 15.12
CA ARG A 2 -5.27 0.77 14.08
C ARG A 2 -4.45 -0.30 14.80
N LYS A 3 -4.75 -1.57 14.55
CA LYS A 3 -3.87 -2.67 14.98
C LYS A 3 -2.65 -2.59 14.07
N TYR A 4 -1.57 -1.98 14.56
CA TYR A 4 -0.26 -2.15 13.96
C TYR A 4 0.20 -3.55 14.38
N VAL A 5 0.38 -4.45 13.42
CA VAL A 5 1.12 -5.69 13.68
C VAL A 5 2.56 -5.24 13.89
N LYS A 6 3.04 -5.32 15.13
CA LYS A 6 4.42 -5.02 15.50
C LYS A 6 5.29 -6.16 14.97
N LEU A 7 5.72 -6.07 13.73
CA LEU A 7 6.93 -6.76 13.29
C LEU A 7 8.11 -5.88 13.73
N THR A 8 8.66 -6.19 14.90
CA THR A 8 9.99 -5.73 15.28
C THR A 8 10.99 -6.44 14.38
N LEU A 9 11.55 -5.73 13.40
CA LEU A 9 12.88 -6.08 12.90
C LEU A 9 13.82 -4.95 13.35
N LEU A 10 15.07 -5.29 13.60
CA LEU A 10 16.11 -4.39 14.06
C LEU A 10 16.68 -3.57 12.88
N PRO A 11 17.42 -2.48 13.13
CA PRO A 11 17.76 -1.49 12.12
C PRO A 11 18.76 -1.92 11.04
N ASP A 12 19.37 -3.10 11.16
CA ASP A 12 20.55 -3.48 10.35
C ASP A 12 20.28 -4.61 9.34
N ASP A 13 19.08 -5.19 9.33
CA ASP A 13 18.72 -6.27 8.39
C ASP A 13 17.90 -5.68 7.23
N ALA A 14 18.45 -5.73 6.02
CA ALA A 14 17.67 -5.47 4.81
C ALA A 14 16.46 -6.40 4.81
N ALA A 15 15.25 -5.83 4.84
CA ALA A 15 14.03 -6.62 4.80
C ALA A 15 13.98 -7.43 3.50
N GLY A 16 14.19 -8.76 3.57
CA GLY A 16 14.23 -9.60 2.37
C GLY A 16 15.26 -10.73 2.36
N ASP A 17 15.98 -10.96 3.45
CA ASP A 17 16.88 -12.11 3.54
C ASP A 17 16.17 -13.43 3.24
N GLU A 18 16.92 -14.41 2.73
CA GLU A 18 16.39 -15.73 2.36
C GLU A 18 15.62 -16.37 3.53
N SER A 19 16.09 -16.14 4.77
CA SER A 19 15.44 -16.63 5.99
C SER A 19 14.05 -16.01 6.23
N ASP A 20 13.84 -14.75 5.86
CA ASP A 20 12.56 -14.07 5.99
C ASP A 20 11.57 -14.50 4.91
N ILE A 21 12.08 -14.74 3.69
CA ILE A 21 11.28 -15.30 2.59
C ILE A 21 10.83 -16.73 2.94
N ALA A 22 11.71 -17.54 3.54
CA ALA A 22 11.38 -18.89 3.97
C ALA A 22 10.25 -18.92 5.01
N LYS A 23 10.20 -17.95 5.93
CA LYS A 23 9.12 -17.82 6.93
C LYS A 23 7.76 -17.53 6.29
N LEU A 24 7.73 -16.88 5.12
CA LEU A 24 6.50 -16.40 4.48
C LEU A 24 5.57 -17.53 3.99
N SER A 25 6.04 -18.79 3.97
CA SER A 25 5.24 -19.99 3.70
C SER A 25 4.30 -19.85 2.48
N ILE A 26 4.84 -19.32 1.37
CA ILE A 26 4.06 -18.94 0.17
C ILE A 26 3.43 -20.17 -0.50
N ARG A 27 4.17 -21.28 -0.60
CA ARG A 27 3.71 -22.50 -1.29
C ARG A 27 2.45 -23.11 -0.66
N PRO A 28 2.33 -23.21 0.69
CA PRO A 28 1.07 -23.54 1.35
C PRO A 28 -0.02 -22.49 1.13
N ALA A 29 0.30 -21.19 1.25
CA ALA A 29 -0.68 -20.11 1.15
C ALA A 29 -1.34 -20.03 -0.25
N MET A 30 -0.60 -20.39 -1.30
CA MET A 30 -1.05 -20.39 -2.69
C MET A 30 -1.45 -21.78 -3.19
N ALA A 31 -1.71 -22.74 -2.30
CA ALA A 31 -1.98 -24.12 -2.69
C ALA A 31 -3.19 -24.26 -3.63
N SER A 32 -4.23 -23.46 -3.44
CA SER A 32 -5.42 -23.46 -4.31
C SER A 32 -5.21 -22.78 -5.67
N LEU A 33 -4.07 -22.11 -5.87
CA LEU A 33 -3.73 -21.36 -7.08
C LEU A 33 -2.51 -21.95 -7.80
N ARG A 34 -2.09 -23.16 -7.45
CA ARG A 34 -0.87 -23.80 -7.99
C ARG A 34 -0.86 -23.90 -9.51
N ASP A 35 -2.01 -24.19 -10.11
CA ASP A 35 -2.13 -24.33 -11.58
C ASP A 35 -2.00 -22.99 -12.32
N TYR A 36 -2.13 -21.87 -11.60
CA TYR A 36 -2.10 -20.51 -12.16
C TYR A 36 -0.82 -19.75 -11.82
N VAL A 37 0.04 -20.28 -10.93
CA VAL A 37 1.21 -19.57 -10.41
C VAL A 37 2.45 -20.45 -10.50
N HIS A 38 3.47 -19.95 -11.18
CA HIS A 38 4.80 -20.54 -11.17
C HIS A 38 5.65 -19.89 -10.08
N ILE A 39 5.97 -20.65 -9.01
CA ILE A 39 6.75 -20.16 -7.86
C ILE A 39 8.19 -20.68 -7.94
N THR A 40 9.13 -19.78 -8.16
CA THR A 40 10.58 -20.04 -8.11
C THR A 40 11.12 -19.94 -6.69
N ASP A 41 12.27 -20.58 -6.44
CA ASP A 41 12.96 -20.45 -5.15
C ASP A 41 13.65 -19.09 -5.01
N ALA A 42 13.90 -18.70 -3.75
CA ALA A 42 14.62 -17.47 -3.42
C ALA A 42 16.04 -17.53 -3.99
N ARG A 43 16.49 -16.43 -4.59
CA ARG A 43 17.83 -16.30 -5.17
C ARG A 43 18.33 -14.89 -4.94
N PRO A 44 19.65 -14.69 -4.75
CA PRO A 44 20.22 -13.36 -4.72
C PRO A 44 20.02 -12.67 -6.07
N ILE A 45 19.73 -11.37 -6.04
CA ILE A 45 19.60 -10.55 -7.24
C ILE A 45 21.02 -10.23 -7.73
N PRO A 46 21.39 -10.57 -8.98
CA PRO A 46 22.71 -10.22 -9.51
C PRO A 46 22.88 -8.70 -9.56
N ALA A 47 23.90 -8.15 -8.88
CA ALA A 47 24.13 -6.70 -8.79
C ALA A 47 24.23 -6.02 -10.17
N GLN A 48 24.68 -6.75 -11.19
CA GLN A 48 24.82 -6.26 -12.57
C GLN A 48 23.48 -6.02 -13.29
N ARG A 49 22.36 -6.56 -12.75
CA ARG A 49 21.02 -6.42 -13.34
C ARG A 49 20.17 -5.36 -12.64
N VAL A 50 20.69 -4.72 -11.59
CA VAL A 50 19.94 -3.72 -10.84
C VAL A 50 20.08 -2.37 -11.53
N ASP A 51 19.01 -1.92 -12.18
CA ASP A 51 18.93 -0.64 -12.89
C ASP A 51 18.61 0.55 -11.95
N GLY A 52 18.37 0.28 -10.65
CA GLY A 52 18.09 1.26 -9.62
C GLY A 52 17.05 0.76 -8.62
N TYR A 53 16.41 1.68 -7.90
CA TYR A 53 15.41 1.35 -6.88
C TYR A 53 14.03 1.90 -7.23
N VAL A 54 12.99 1.18 -6.83
CA VAL A 54 11.60 1.57 -7.05
C VAL A 54 10.81 1.43 -5.76
N ALA A 55 10.10 2.49 -5.37
CA ALA A 55 9.09 2.44 -4.33
C ALA A 55 7.68 2.34 -4.93
N TYR A 56 6.85 1.51 -4.31
CA TYR A 56 5.43 1.42 -4.61
C TYR A 56 4.62 2.06 -3.49
N ALA A 57 3.79 3.04 -3.85
CA ALA A 57 2.99 3.76 -2.87
C ALA A 57 1.49 3.65 -3.16
N ARG A 58 0.70 3.52 -2.10
CA ARG A 58 -0.75 3.54 -2.20
C ARG A 58 -1.24 4.94 -2.55
N VAL A 59 -1.98 5.05 -3.65
CA VAL A 59 -2.69 6.27 -4.02
C VAL A 59 -4.12 6.21 -3.49
N ARG A 60 -4.61 7.33 -2.95
CA ARG A 60 -5.97 7.43 -2.45
C ARG A 60 -6.68 8.61 -3.11
N HIS A 61 -7.78 8.28 -3.76
CA HIS A 61 -8.74 9.29 -4.22
C HIS A 61 -9.25 10.09 -3.02
N GLY A 62 -9.50 11.38 -3.25
CA GLY A 62 -10.21 12.23 -2.32
C GLY A 62 -11.56 11.63 -1.95
N HIS A 63 -12.03 11.91 -0.74
CA HIS A 63 -13.40 11.59 -0.36
C HIS A 63 -14.39 12.47 -1.13
N SER A 64 -15.64 12.02 -1.25
CA SER A 64 -16.71 12.85 -1.79
C SER A 64 -16.96 14.07 -0.88
N ARG A 65 -17.40 15.17 -1.49
CA ARG A 65 -17.79 16.41 -0.80
C ARG A 65 -18.74 16.15 0.37
N GLU A 66 -19.80 15.38 0.12
CA GLU A 66 -20.79 15.00 1.13
C GLU A 66 -20.17 14.25 2.33
N LYS A 67 -19.25 13.31 2.06
CA LYS A 67 -18.56 12.57 3.12
C LYS A 67 -17.67 13.47 3.95
N LEU A 68 -17.05 14.48 3.35
CA LEU A 68 -16.25 15.48 4.05
C LEU A 68 -17.12 16.40 4.92
N ILE A 69 -18.24 16.91 4.38
CA ILE A 69 -19.22 17.72 5.13
C ILE A 69 -19.70 16.95 6.37
N ARG A 70 -20.20 15.72 6.19
CA ARG A 70 -20.67 14.86 7.30
C ARG A 70 -19.57 14.61 8.34
N ARG A 71 -18.32 14.43 7.89
CA ARG A 71 -17.18 14.22 8.79
C ARG A 71 -16.78 15.50 9.53
N SER A 72 -16.88 16.66 8.90
CA SER A 72 -16.64 17.97 9.50
C SER A 72 -17.67 18.27 10.59
N ILE A 73 -18.96 18.08 10.33
CA ILE A 73 -20.03 18.23 11.33
C ILE A 73 -19.76 17.30 12.52
N LYS A 74 -19.53 16.00 12.25
CA LYS A 74 -19.33 15.01 13.33
C LYS A 74 -18.05 15.20 14.15
N ARG A 75 -16.93 15.61 13.54
CA ARG A 75 -15.62 15.68 14.22
C ARG A 75 -15.27 17.06 14.76
N ARG A 76 -15.76 18.12 14.10
CA ARG A 76 -15.44 19.51 14.44
C ARG A 76 -16.64 20.27 15.00
N GLY A 77 -17.83 19.66 15.03
CA GLY A 77 -19.04 20.31 15.54
C GLY A 77 -19.53 21.49 14.70
N LEU A 78 -19.10 21.59 13.43
CA LEU A 78 -19.47 22.69 12.55
C LEU A 78 -20.96 22.62 12.19
N SER A 79 -21.60 23.79 12.03
CA SER A 79 -22.93 23.87 11.43
C SER A 79 -22.91 23.38 9.99
N ARG A 80 -24.06 22.90 9.50
CA ARG A 80 -24.21 22.35 8.15
C ARG A 80 -23.82 23.37 7.08
N GLU A 81 -24.33 24.59 7.20
CA GLU A 81 -24.08 25.71 6.29
C GLU A 81 -22.58 26.05 6.20
N LYS A 82 -21.91 26.14 7.37
CA LYS A 82 -20.48 26.44 7.42
C LYS A 82 -19.66 25.34 6.76
N ALA A 83 -19.99 24.08 7.04
CA ALA A 83 -19.32 22.94 6.40
C ALA A 83 -19.57 22.89 4.88
N GLU A 84 -20.77 23.25 4.41
CA GLU A 84 -21.09 23.31 2.98
C GLU A 84 -20.32 24.43 2.27
N GLN A 85 -20.13 25.57 2.95
CA GLN A 85 -19.35 26.70 2.46
C GLN A 85 -17.85 26.36 2.37
N ASP A 86 -17.29 25.72 3.40
CA ASP A 86 -15.89 25.28 3.43
C ASP A 86 -15.53 24.35 2.26
N TYR A 87 -16.49 23.50 1.83
CA TYR A 87 -16.31 22.57 0.71
C TYR A 87 -17.09 22.99 -0.55
N LYS A 88 -17.45 24.26 -0.73
CA LYS A 88 -18.23 24.74 -1.89
C LYS A 88 -17.49 24.49 -3.21
N ASN A 89 -16.20 24.83 -3.24
CA ASN A 89 -15.33 24.67 -4.42
C ASN A 89 -14.41 23.45 -4.31
N TYR A 90 -14.78 22.46 -3.49
CA TYR A 90 -13.95 21.28 -3.31
C TYR A 90 -14.01 20.41 -4.57
N ASP A 91 -12.91 20.40 -5.30
CA ASP A 91 -12.70 19.43 -6.36
C ASP A 91 -12.07 18.15 -5.80
N ARG A 92 -12.66 17.02 -6.18
CA ARG A 92 -12.24 15.71 -5.70
C ARG A 92 -10.99 15.32 -6.47
N ARG A 93 -9.85 15.25 -5.77
CA ARG A 93 -8.63 14.64 -6.32
C ARG A 93 -8.90 13.19 -6.71
N GLN A 94 -8.77 12.88 -7.99
CA GLN A 94 -8.89 11.54 -8.53
C GLN A 94 -7.59 11.17 -9.24
N PHE A 95 -7.28 9.89 -9.24
CA PHE A 95 -6.07 9.38 -9.88
C PHE A 95 -6.38 8.13 -10.72
N PRO A 96 -7.24 8.26 -11.75
CA PRO A 96 -7.65 7.13 -12.58
C PRO A 96 -6.51 6.57 -13.44
N GLN A 97 -5.44 7.33 -13.65
CA GLN A 97 -4.29 6.92 -14.46
C GLN A 97 -3.43 5.83 -13.80
N TYR A 98 -3.55 5.65 -12.48
CA TYR A 98 -2.75 4.64 -11.79
C TYR A 98 -3.42 3.27 -11.81
N PRO A 99 -2.65 2.18 -11.97
CA PRO A 99 -3.19 0.84 -11.90
C PRO A 99 -3.75 0.54 -10.50
N PHE A 100 -4.71 -0.37 -10.44
CA PHE A 100 -5.30 -0.81 -9.19
C PHE A 100 -5.62 -2.31 -9.18
N VAL A 101 -5.68 -2.87 -7.99
CA VAL A 101 -6.23 -4.21 -7.73
C VAL A 101 -7.49 -4.10 -6.88
N MET A 102 -8.50 -4.90 -7.19
CA MET A 102 -9.74 -4.96 -6.40
C MET A 102 -9.56 -5.90 -5.22
N LEU A 103 -9.68 -5.36 -4.00
CA LEU A 103 -9.53 -6.13 -2.76
C LEU A 103 -10.85 -6.22 -2.01
N ARG A 104 -11.10 -7.38 -1.40
CA ARG A 104 -12.21 -7.57 -0.47
C ARG A 104 -11.76 -7.21 0.95
N SER A 105 -12.45 -6.27 1.59
CA SER A 105 -12.14 -5.90 2.97
C SER A 105 -12.56 -7.00 3.96
N ARG A 106 -11.61 -7.58 4.68
CA ARG A 106 -11.93 -8.54 5.76
C ARG A 106 -12.53 -7.87 7.01
N SER A 107 -12.23 -6.58 7.24
CA SER A 107 -12.65 -5.86 8.47
C SER A 107 -13.89 -5.00 8.29
N THR A 108 -14.30 -4.67 7.07
CA THR A 108 -15.37 -3.70 6.81
C THR A 108 -16.45 -4.34 5.95
N ASN A 109 -17.35 -5.07 6.62
CA ASN A 109 -18.54 -5.72 6.03
C ASN A 109 -18.29 -6.33 4.63
N SER A 110 -17.14 -6.98 4.42
CA SER A 110 -16.77 -7.58 3.13
C SER A 110 -16.81 -6.63 1.91
N ARG A 111 -16.75 -5.31 2.09
CA ARG A 111 -16.85 -4.37 0.97
C ARG A 111 -15.61 -4.44 0.08
N ASN A 112 -15.82 -4.60 -1.22
CA ASN A 112 -14.78 -4.51 -2.22
C ASN A 112 -14.31 -3.05 -2.37
N TYR A 113 -13.00 -2.85 -2.50
CA TYR A 113 -12.42 -1.55 -2.74
C TYR A 113 -11.18 -1.64 -3.64
N PRO A 114 -10.94 -0.64 -4.50
CA PRO A 114 -9.73 -0.59 -5.29
C PRO A 114 -8.53 -0.12 -4.45
N LEU A 115 -7.41 -0.82 -4.59
CA LEU A 115 -6.10 -0.42 -4.09
C LEU A 115 -5.27 0.12 -5.27
N TYR A 116 -5.25 1.45 -5.41
CA TYR A 116 -4.43 2.13 -6.42
C TYR A 116 -2.96 2.20 -5.99
N LEU A 117 -2.06 1.97 -6.94
CA LEU A 117 -0.60 1.95 -6.73
C LEU A 117 0.10 2.90 -7.70
N LYS A 118 1.05 3.69 -7.18
CA LYS A 118 2.00 4.44 -8.02
C LYS A 118 3.39 3.84 -7.90
N LYS A 119 4.11 3.76 -9.03
CA LYS A 119 5.53 3.46 -9.12
C LYS A 119 6.32 4.77 -8.98
N VAL A 120 7.34 4.79 -8.13
CA VAL A 120 8.23 5.94 -7.92
C VAL A 120 9.66 5.44 -8.03
N LEU A 121 10.45 6.02 -8.92
CA LEU A 121 11.89 5.73 -9.01
C LEU A 121 12.59 6.41 -7.84
N LEU A 122 13.56 5.71 -7.25
CA LEU A 122 14.39 6.20 -6.16
C LEU A 122 15.87 6.05 -6.54
N ASP A 123 16.66 7.04 -6.13
CA ASP A 123 18.11 7.02 -6.33
C ASP A 123 18.80 6.07 -5.34
N ASP A 124 18.22 5.94 -4.14
CA ASP A 124 18.71 5.07 -3.06
C ASP A 124 17.65 4.00 -2.69
N PRO A 125 18.04 2.88 -2.05
CA PRO A 125 17.11 1.86 -1.56
C PRO A 125 16.09 2.42 -0.57
N GLY A 126 16.34 3.62 -0.02
CA GLY A 126 15.48 4.24 0.98
C GLY A 126 15.51 3.49 2.31
N THR A 127 14.90 4.08 3.34
CA THR A 127 14.92 3.52 4.68
C THR A 127 13.50 3.48 5.21
N GLY A 128 13.04 2.30 5.64
CA GLY A 128 11.74 2.17 6.28
C GLY A 128 11.10 0.79 6.16
N TRP A 129 9.82 0.76 6.51
CA TRP A 129 9.04 -0.47 6.66
C TRP A 129 8.00 -0.62 5.55
N PHE A 130 7.83 -1.85 5.07
CA PHE A 130 6.69 -2.20 4.24
C PHE A 130 5.42 -2.34 5.08
N ASN A 131 4.28 -1.90 4.54
CA ASN A 131 3.00 -2.12 5.21
C ASN A 131 2.45 -3.54 4.94
N THR A 132 1.27 -3.85 5.47
CA THR A 132 0.61 -5.17 5.31
C THR A 132 0.42 -5.64 3.85
N PHE A 133 0.44 -4.73 2.89
CA PHE A 133 0.35 -5.04 1.46
C PHE A 133 1.73 -5.16 0.78
N GLY A 134 2.84 -5.13 1.53
CA GLY A 134 4.20 -5.21 0.98
C GLY A 134 4.65 -3.94 0.25
N ILE A 135 4.04 -2.78 0.53
CA ILE A 135 4.35 -1.52 -0.17
C ILE A 135 4.77 -0.43 0.81
N SER A 136 5.69 0.45 0.37
CA SER A 136 6.22 1.58 1.14
C SER A 136 6.48 2.77 0.21
N PRO A 137 6.13 4.01 0.61
CA PRO A 137 6.49 5.20 -0.17
C PRO A 137 7.95 5.64 0.02
N ALA A 138 8.64 5.12 1.04
CA ALA A 138 9.98 5.57 1.44
C ALA A 138 11.04 4.45 1.39
N SER A 139 10.61 3.21 1.14
CA SER A 139 11.48 2.04 1.01
C SER A 139 11.34 1.53 -0.40
N GLY A 140 12.44 1.52 -1.13
CA GLY A 140 12.59 0.98 -2.46
C GLY A 140 12.85 -0.51 -2.44
N VAL A 141 12.53 -1.15 -3.56
CA VAL A 141 12.99 -2.49 -3.92
C VAL A 141 13.84 -2.37 -5.18
N GLU A 142 14.75 -3.32 -5.39
CA GLU A 142 15.58 -3.39 -6.57
C GLU A 142 14.71 -3.46 -7.83
N ASN A 143 15.07 -2.67 -8.84
CA ASN A 143 14.45 -2.70 -10.16
C ASN A 143 15.42 -3.39 -11.13
N PHE A 144 15.00 -4.53 -11.70
CA PHE A 144 15.79 -5.40 -12.56
C PHE A 144 14.92 -6.07 -13.64
#